data_AF-A0A9Q3H3H4-F1
#
_entry.id   AF-A0A9Q3H3H4-F1
#
_cell.length_a   1.000
_cell.length_b   1.000
_cell.length_c   1.000
_cell.angle_alpha   90.00
_cell.angle_beta   90.00
_cell.angle_gamma   90.00
#
_symmetry.space_group_name_H-M   'P 1'
#
loop_
_entity.id
_entity.type
_entity.pdbx_description
1 polymer ?
#
loop_
_entity_poly.entity_id
_entity_poly.type
_entity_poly.pdbx_seq_one_letter_code
_entity_poly.pdbx_strand_id
1 'polypeptide(L)'
;MVERGHKQLKDALVKMCGESGGKWKNYLPLVTLADRVSIKRSTGFSPFELQFGQLPVLQIGIETKTFLAVEWQTISTTEELLQARTKKLKGKKQKNSKNQGRTQ
;
A
#
# COMPACT_ATOMS: atom_id res chain seq x y z
N MET A 1 9.35 -1.10 -19.28
CA MET A 1 9.56 -1.85 -18.02
C MET A 1 8.23 -2.39 -17.51
N VAL A 2 7.63 -3.35 -18.22
CA VAL A 2 6.28 -3.86 -17.91
C VAL A 2 6.39 -5.16 -17.11
N GLU A 3 7.12 -6.14 -17.64
CA GLU A 3 7.30 -7.46 -17.03
C GLU A 3 7.89 -7.41 -15.61
N ARG A 4 8.93 -6.59 -15.37
CA ARG A 4 9.56 -6.47 -14.05
C ARG A 4 8.64 -5.87 -12.99
N GLY A 5 7.83 -4.87 -13.38
CA GLY A 5 6.86 -4.24 -12.48
C GLY A 5 5.71 -5.18 -12.15
N HIS A 6 5.21 -5.92 -13.15
CA HIS A 6 4.16 -6.91 -12.94
C HIS A 6 4.61 -8.07 -12.04
N LYS A 7 5.87 -8.52 -12.15
CA LYS A 7 6.42 -9.54 -11.26
C LYS A 7 6.32 -9.12 -9.78
N GLN A 8 6.85 -7.94 -9.46
CA GLN A 8 6.84 -7.40 -8.09
C GLN A 8 5.41 -7.21 -7.55
N LEU A 9 4.48 -6.80 -8.41
CA LEU A 9 3.08 -6.62 -8.05
C LEU A 9 2.38 -7.95 -7.77
N LYS A 10 2.65 -8.98 -8.58
CA LYS A 10 2.15 -10.35 -8.37
C LYS A 10 2.71 -10.93 -7.07
N ASP A 11 4.01 -10.82 -6.85
CA ASP A 11 4.69 -11.35 -5.64
C ASP A 11 4.14 -10.69 -4.37
N ALA A 12 3.94 -9.37 -4.40
CA ALA A 12 3.30 -8.63 -3.31
C ALA A 12 1.84 -9.09 -3.09
N LEU A 13 1.06 -9.30 -4.15
CA LEU A 13 -0.33 -9.74 -4.05
C LEU A 13 -0.44 -11.16 -3.47
N VAL A 14 0.40 -12.09 -3.93
CA VAL A 14 0.44 -13.48 -3.43
C VAL A 14 0.75 -13.48 -1.93
N LYS A 15 1.78 -12.73 -1.51
CA LYS A 15 2.17 -12.65 -0.09
C LYS A 15 1.12 -11.96 0.79
N MET A 16 0.31 -11.05 0.23
CA MET A 16 -0.83 -10.45 0.94
C MET A 16 -2.06 -11.35 1.03
N CYS A 17 -2.27 -12.24 0.05
CA CYS A 17 -3.39 -13.18 0.07
C CYS A 17 -3.14 -14.42 0.93
N GLY A 18 -1.86 -14.78 1.15
CA GLY A 18 -1.49 -15.99 1.86
C GLY A 18 -1.96 -17.25 1.11
N GLU A 19 -2.20 -18.34 1.84
CA GLU A 19 -2.59 -19.64 1.28
C GLU A 19 -4.00 -19.65 0.68
N SER A 20 -4.89 -18.79 1.20
CA SER A 20 -6.25 -18.63 0.69
C SER A 20 -6.29 -17.55 -0.40
N GLY A 21 -5.92 -17.92 -1.62
CA GLY A 21 -5.91 -17.04 -2.80
C GLY A 21 -7.23 -16.31 -3.08
N GLY A 22 -8.36 -16.74 -2.49
CA GLY A 22 -9.69 -16.14 -2.71
C GLY A 22 -9.85 -14.66 -2.30
N LYS A 23 -8.93 -14.08 -1.52
CA LYS A 23 -9.03 -12.68 -1.05
C LYS A 23 -8.36 -11.66 -1.99
N TRP A 24 -7.81 -12.08 -3.12
CA TRP A 24 -7.05 -11.21 -4.03
C TRP A 24 -7.82 -9.98 -4.51
N LYS A 25 -9.13 -10.11 -4.75
CA LYS A 25 -10.00 -8.99 -5.17
C LYS A 25 -9.98 -7.83 -4.17
N ASN A 26 -9.82 -8.13 -2.88
CA ASN A 26 -9.78 -7.12 -1.82
C ASN A 26 -8.41 -6.44 -1.71
N TYR A 27 -7.34 -7.14 -2.07
CA TYR A 27 -5.96 -6.66 -1.95
C TYR A 27 -5.45 -6.00 -3.23
N LEU A 28 -5.94 -6.39 -4.41
CA LEU A 28 -5.52 -5.82 -5.69
C LEU A 28 -5.62 -4.28 -5.74
N PRO A 29 -6.74 -3.63 -5.36
CA PRO A 29 -6.80 -2.17 -5.37
C PRO A 29 -5.82 -1.53 -4.36
N LEU A 30 -5.53 -2.21 -3.25
CA LEU A 30 -4.60 -1.70 -2.24
C LEU A 30 -3.14 -1.81 -2.70
N VAL A 31 -2.75 -2.95 -3.30
CA VAL A 31 -1.40 -3.19 -3.82
C VAL A 31 -1.10 -2.29 -5.01
N THR A 32 -2.06 -2.12 -5.94
CA THR A 32 -1.91 -1.20 -7.09
C THR A 32 -1.82 0.26 -6.66
N LEU A 33 -2.56 0.66 -5.61
CA LEU A 33 -2.39 1.99 -5.03
C LEU A 33 -1.02 2.14 -4.37
N ALA A 34 -0.57 1.14 -3.61
CA ALA A 34 0.75 1.13 -3.01
C ALA A 34 1.86 1.27 -4.06
N ASP A 35 1.76 0.61 -5.21
CA ASP A 35 2.74 0.73 -6.30
C ASP A 35 2.74 2.14 -6.92
N ARG A 36 1.56 2.70 -7.20
CA ARG A 36 1.44 4.04 -7.83
C ARG A 36 1.99 5.18 -6.97
N VAL A 37 1.88 5.06 -5.64
CA VAL A 37 2.39 6.08 -4.72
C VAL A 37 3.83 5.79 -4.27
N SER A 38 4.46 4.70 -4.75
CA SER A 38 5.84 4.31 -4.41
C SER A 38 6.83 4.91 -5.39
N ILE A 39 7.86 5.54 -4.84
CA ILE A 39 9.00 6.01 -5.63
C ILE A 39 9.68 4.80 -6.27
N LYS A 40 9.83 4.83 -7.60
CA LYS A 40 10.56 3.80 -8.34
C LYS A 40 12.04 4.17 -8.38
N ARG A 41 12.93 3.21 -8.10
CA ARG A 41 14.39 3.43 -8.16
C ARG A 41 14.88 3.90 -9.53
N SER A 42 14.20 3.52 -10.61
CA SER A 42 14.58 3.87 -11.98
C SER A 42 14.36 5.34 -12.32
N THR A 43 13.35 5.98 -11.71
CA THR A 43 12.95 7.35 -12.04
C THR A 43 13.18 8.31 -10.89
N GLY A 44 13.31 7.84 -9.65
CA GLY A 44 13.36 8.69 -8.46
C GLY A 44 12.00 9.31 -8.07
N PHE A 45 10.97 9.09 -8.89
CA PHE A 45 9.62 9.61 -8.70
C PHE A 45 8.61 8.48 -8.59
N SER A 46 7.47 8.75 -7.94
CA SER A 46 6.33 7.84 -7.95
C SER A 46 5.56 7.94 -9.28
N PRO A 47 4.93 6.85 -9.76
CA PRO A 47 4.07 6.91 -10.94
C PRO A 47 2.98 7.99 -10.84
N PHE A 48 2.48 8.25 -9.62
CA PHE A 48 1.52 9.31 -9.36
C PHE A 48 2.11 10.70 -9.62
N GLU A 49 3.32 10.98 -9.13
CA GLU A 49 4.02 12.25 -9.41
C GLU A 49 4.26 12.45 -10.91
N LEU A 50 4.68 11.41 -11.61
CA LEU A 50 4.91 11.48 -13.05
C LEU A 50 3.62 11.78 -13.84
N GLN A 51 2.48 11.29 -13.35
CA GLN A 51 1.19 11.46 -14.02
C GLN A 51 0.54 12.83 -13.72
N PHE A 52 0.66 13.32 -12.48
CA PHE A 52 -0.09 14.49 -12.00
C PHE A 52 0.78 15.69 -11.65
N GLY A 53 2.11 15.55 -11.66
CA GLY A 53 3.05 16.62 -11.29
C GLY A 53 3.01 17.00 -9.81
N GLN A 54 2.38 16.21 -8.95
CA GLN A 54 2.21 16.50 -7.53
C GLN A 54 2.42 15.26 -6.65
N LEU A 55 2.81 15.47 -5.39
CA LEU A 55 3.01 14.37 -4.44
C LEU A 55 1.65 13.71 -4.08
N PRO A 56 1.61 12.37 -3.94
CA PRO A 56 0.39 11.69 -3.52
C PRO A 56 0.05 12.05 -2.06
N VAL A 57 -1.06 12.78 -1.86
CA VAL A 57 -1.58 13.09 -0.52
C VAL A 57 -2.25 11.85 0.07
N LEU A 58 -1.47 11.03 0.76
CA LEU A 58 -1.99 9.89 1.52
C LEU A 58 -2.44 10.37 2.89
N GLN A 59 -3.73 10.25 3.23
CA GLN A 59 -4.21 10.56 4.59
C GLN A 59 -3.70 9.57 5.68
N ILE A 60 -2.70 8.75 5.35
CA ILE A 60 -1.97 7.87 6.26
C ILE A 60 -0.76 8.60 6.86
N GLY A 61 -0.17 9.55 6.14
CA GLY A 61 1.01 10.29 6.60
C GLY A 61 0.71 11.33 7.68
N ILE A 62 -0.56 11.65 7.91
CA ILE A 62 -1.00 12.66 8.89
C ILE A 62 -1.06 12.08 10.31
N GLU A 63 -1.31 10.78 10.47
CA GLU A 63 -1.25 10.12 11.78
C GLU A 63 0.19 9.66 12.05
N THR A 64 0.91 10.39 12.92
CA THR A 64 2.30 10.13 13.34
C THR A 64 2.57 8.68 13.74
N LYS A 65 1.57 8.00 14.35
CA LYS A 65 1.63 6.58 14.71
C LYS A 65 1.84 5.66 13.49
N THR A 66 1.26 5.98 12.34
CA THR A 66 1.37 5.12 11.15
C THR A 66 2.71 5.27 10.44
N PHE A 67 3.37 6.44 10.54
CA PHE A 67 4.71 6.63 9.97
C PHE A 67 5.76 5.78 10.71
N LEU A 68 5.75 5.84 12.04
CA LEU A 68 6.70 5.15 12.93
C LEU A 68 6.44 3.65 13.11
N ALA A 69 5.23 3.16 12.83
CA ALA A 69 4.88 1.75 13.00
C ALA A 69 5.55 0.78 12.00
N VAL A 70 6.41 1.26 11.09
CA VAL A 70 7.14 0.38 10.16
C VAL A 70 8.63 0.53 10.39
N GLU A 71 9.28 -0.58 10.68
CA GLU A 71 10.73 -0.71 10.72
C GLU A 71 11.28 -0.68 9.30
N TRP A 72 11.55 0.53 8.78
CA TRP A 72 12.04 0.70 7.41
C TRP A 72 13.40 0.02 7.18
N GLN A 73 14.16 -0.26 8.24
CA GLN A 73 15.45 -0.97 8.17
C GLN A 73 15.30 -2.44 7.77
N THR A 74 14.13 -3.06 7.98
CA THR A 74 13.90 -4.46 7.61
C THR A 74 13.43 -4.63 6.17
N ILE A 75 13.11 -3.53 5.46
CA ILE A 75 12.55 -3.56 4.11
C ILE A 75 13.68 -3.43 3.11
N SER A 76 13.98 -4.51 2.41
CA SER A 76 15.07 -4.55 1.41
C SER A 76 14.54 -4.64 -0.02
N THR A 77 13.39 -5.29 -0.18
CA THR A 77 12.79 -5.62 -1.48
C THR A 77 11.58 -4.73 -1.80
N THR A 78 11.27 -4.64 -3.10
CA THR A 78 10.11 -3.84 -3.55
C THR A 78 8.79 -4.50 -3.12
N GLU A 79 8.70 -5.82 -3.17
CA GLU A 79 7.53 -6.56 -2.70
C GLU A 79 7.23 -6.33 -1.21
N GLU A 80 8.24 -6.29 -0.34
CA GLU A 80 8.10 -6.00 1.09
C GLU A 80 7.64 -4.57 1.32
N LEU A 81 8.17 -3.61 0.56
CA LEU A 81 7.71 -2.22 0.58
C LEU A 81 6.22 -2.13 0.21
N LEU A 82 5.81 -2.82 -0.85
CA LEU A 82 4.41 -2.87 -1.28
C LEU A 82 3.52 -3.51 -0.22
N GLN A 83 3.98 -4.58 0.44
CA GLN A 83 3.23 -5.22 1.54
C GLN A 83 3.09 -4.29 2.74
N ALA A 84 4.16 -3.65 3.19
CA ALA A 84 4.12 -2.73 4.33
C ALA A 84 3.15 -1.57 4.06
N ARG A 85 3.17 -1.01 2.85
CA ARG A 85 2.22 0.03 2.44
C ARG A 85 0.79 -0.49 2.34
N THR A 86 0.59 -1.68 1.78
CA THR A 86 -0.73 -2.30 1.68
C THR A 86 -1.33 -2.55 3.06
N LYS A 87 -0.51 -2.99 4.04
CA LYS A 87 -0.93 -3.14 5.45
C LYS A 87 -1.38 -1.80 6.05
N LYS A 88 -0.62 -0.71 5.82
CA LYS A 88 -1.01 0.65 6.24
C LYS A 88 -2.33 1.09 5.61
N LEU A 89 -2.52 0.83 4.31
CA LEU A 89 -3.76 1.14 3.59
C LEU A 89 -4.96 0.34 4.09
N LYS A 90 -4.77 -0.92 4.46
CA LYS A 90 -5.84 -1.80 4.99
C LYS A 90 -6.35 -1.34 6.36
N GLY A 91 -5.47 -0.83 7.23
CA GLY A 91 -5.81 -0.39 8.60
C GLY A 91 -6.96 0.63 8.68
N LYS A 92 -7.28 1.33 7.59
CA LYS A 92 -8.40 2.28 7.52
C LYS A 92 -9.80 1.65 7.57
N LYS A 93 -9.99 0.38 7.20
CA LYS A 93 -11.37 -0.18 7.08
C LYS A 93 -12.06 -0.51 8.41
N GLN A 94 -11.37 -0.59 9.55
CA GLN A 94 -11.99 -0.98 10.83
C GLN A 94 -12.55 0.16 11.68
N LYS A 95 -12.24 1.43 11.39
CA LYS A 95 -12.71 2.55 12.23
C LYS A 95 -14.11 3.08 11.86
N ASN A 96 -14.72 2.66 10.74
CA ASN A 96 -15.98 3.25 10.27
C ASN A 96 -17.27 2.47 10.61
N SER A 97 -17.21 1.42 11.45
CA SER A 97 -18.42 0.69 11.90
C SER A 97 -18.67 0.75 13.42
N LYS A 98 -17.83 1.44 14.20
CA LYS A 98 -17.99 1.52 15.67
C LYS A 98 -18.64 2.82 16.17
N ASN A 99 -18.99 3.75 15.26
CA ASN A 99 -19.64 5.02 15.61
C ASN A 99 -21.12 5.11 15.16
N GLN A 100 -21.83 3.98 15.11
CA GLN A 100 -23.27 3.92 14.80
C GLN A 100 -24.10 3.26 15.91
N GLY A 101 -23.69 3.41 17.18
CA GLY A 101 -24.40 2.81 18.33
C GLY A 101 -24.37 3.62 19.62
N ARG A 102 -24.12 4.94 19.58
CA ARG A 102 -24.21 5.83 20.74
C ARG A 102 -24.80 7.19 20.37
N THR A 103 -26.06 7.16 19.95
CA THR A 103 -27.00 8.28 20.09
C THR A 103 -28.39 7.74 19.80
N GLN A 104 -29.05 7.25 20.85
CA GLN A 104 -30.39 7.58 21.36
C GLN A 104 -30.72 6.56 22.45
#